data_AF-F9YAF9-F1
#
_entry.id   AF-F9YAF9-F1
#
_cell.length_a   1.000
_cell.length_b   1.000
_cell.length_c   1.000
_cell.angle_alpha   90.00
_cell.angle_beta   90.00
_cell.angle_gamma   90.00
#
_symmetry.space_group_name_H-M   'P 1'
#
loop_
_entity.id
_entity.type
_entity.pdbx_description
1 polymer ?
#
loop_
_entity_poly.entity_id
_entity_poly.type
_entity_poly.pdbx_seq_one_letter_code
_entity_poly.pdbx_strand_id
1 'polypeptide(L)'
;MAIDLNLGETGRILAVCRAQALDAAQTAYVLATAYWETNRTMEPVEEAYWLSDTWRRRNLRYYPWHSRGFVQLTWEANYRKAGARLGLDLLSDPDLARDPQIAAAILVRGMVEGWFTGKKLGEYVHGTRHGFYEARRVVNGLDRAADIAVIAECYLRAVNPAPVPWIVKIFQYLTQRKSA
;
A
#
# COMPACT_ATOMS: atom_id res chain seq x y z
N MET A 1 10.60 14.87 2.69
CA MET A 1 10.49 14.08 1.45
C MET A 1 9.34 14.64 0.64
N ALA A 2 9.53 14.93 -0.64
CA ALA A 2 8.43 15.28 -1.55
C ALA A 2 7.72 13.99 -1.97
N ILE A 3 6.39 13.96 -1.88
CA ILE A 3 5.57 12.82 -2.31
C ILE A 3 5.07 13.08 -3.73
N ASP A 4 5.31 12.14 -4.63
CA ASP A 4 4.65 12.09 -5.94
C ASP A 4 3.48 11.11 -5.89
N LEU A 5 2.25 11.62 -6.05
CA LEU A 5 1.04 10.81 -6.06
C LEU A 5 0.79 10.11 -7.41
N ASN A 6 1.66 10.32 -8.40
CA ASN A 6 1.62 9.65 -9.70
C ASN A 6 2.73 8.59 -9.86
N LEU A 7 3.53 8.35 -8.82
CA LEU A 7 4.60 7.36 -8.83
C LEU A 7 4.02 5.93 -8.90
N GLY A 8 4.44 5.16 -9.92
CA GLY A 8 4.02 3.77 -10.11
C GLY A 8 2.50 3.61 -10.05
N GLU A 9 2.03 2.64 -9.27
CA GLU A 9 0.62 2.29 -9.13
C GLU A 9 -0.09 3.02 -7.97
N THR A 10 0.45 4.17 -7.53
CA THR A 10 -0.15 4.98 -6.44
C THR A 10 -1.61 5.32 -6.71
N GLY A 11 -1.95 5.69 -7.96
CA GLY A 11 -3.32 6.00 -8.36
C GLY A 11 -4.29 4.83 -8.17
N ARG A 12 -3.82 3.60 -8.39
CA ARG A 12 -4.61 2.38 -8.20
C ARG A 12 -4.84 2.08 -6.73
N ILE A 13 -3.81 2.20 -5.90
CA ILE A 13 -3.95 2.03 -4.44
C ILE A 13 -4.93 3.05 -3.89
N LEU A 14 -4.83 4.33 -4.31
CA LEU A 14 -5.77 5.38 -3.96
C LEU A 14 -7.22 5.03 -4.34
N ALA A 15 -7.44 4.46 -5.53
CA ALA A 15 -8.77 4.06 -5.97
C ALA A 15 -9.37 2.97 -5.07
N VAL A 16 -8.56 1.97 -4.67
CA VAL A 16 -9.02 0.91 -3.75
C VAL A 16 -9.26 1.46 -2.33
N CYS A 17 -8.40 2.35 -1.82
CA CYS A 17 -8.63 3.04 -0.55
C CYS A 17 -9.98 3.79 -0.54
N ARG A 18 -10.30 4.52 -1.62
CA ARG A 18 -11.61 5.20 -1.76
C ARG A 18 -12.77 4.22 -1.78
N ALA A 19 -12.65 3.12 -2.53
CA ALA A 19 -13.67 2.08 -2.58
C ALA A 19 -13.92 1.39 -1.24
N GLN A 20 -12.93 1.40 -0.33
CA GLN A 20 -13.04 0.91 1.04
C GLN A 20 -13.35 2.02 2.06
N ALA A 21 -13.64 3.24 1.59
CA ALA A 21 -13.97 4.41 2.41
C ALA A 21 -12.92 4.75 3.50
N LEU A 22 -11.63 4.53 3.20
CA LEU A 22 -10.55 4.91 4.11
C LEU A 22 -10.48 6.43 4.22
N ASP A 23 -10.23 6.93 5.44
CA ASP A 23 -9.92 8.34 5.65
C ASP A 23 -8.50 8.68 5.15
N ALA A 24 -8.14 9.97 5.22
CA ALA A 24 -6.84 10.46 4.75
C ALA A 24 -5.66 9.84 5.52
N ALA A 25 -5.79 9.62 6.83
CA ALA A 25 -4.72 9.06 7.66
C ALA A 25 -4.53 7.57 7.37
N GLN A 26 -5.63 6.82 7.24
CA GLN A 26 -5.60 5.42 6.84
C GLN A 26 -5.01 5.25 5.44
N THR A 27 -5.45 6.07 4.49
CA THR A 27 -4.92 6.08 3.11
C THR A 27 -3.42 6.39 3.11
N ALA A 28 -2.98 7.38 3.88
CA ALA A 28 -1.57 7.73 3.98
C ALA A 28 -0.71 6.57 4.52
N TYR A 29 -1.22 5.84 5.51
CA TYR A 29 -0.51 4.70 6.08
C TYR A 29 -0.41 3.51 5.11
N VAL A 30 -1.48 3.24 4.35
CA VAL A 30 -1.47 2.23 3.28
C VAL A 30 -0.40 2.57 2.23
N LEU A 31 -0.36 3.81 1.76
CA LEU A 31 0.63 4.27 0.77
C LEU A 31 2.05 4.19 1.31
N ALA A 32 2.26 4.60 2.56
CA ALA A 32 3.56 4.51 3.21
C ALA A 32 4.07 3.07 3.31
N THR A 33 3.16 2.13 3.60
CA THR A 33 3.48 0.70 3.63
C THR A 33 3.89 0.21 2.25
N ALA A 34 3.07 0.46 1.22
CA ALA A 34 3.40 0.08 -0.16
C ALA A 34 4.74 0.66 -0.62
N TYR A 35 4.97 1.94 -0.33
CA TYR A 35 6.21 2.63 -0.68
C TYR A 35 7.43 2.02 0.00
N TRP A 36 7.31 1.61 1.27
CA TRP A 36 8.38 0.92 1.98
C TRP A 36 8.68 -0.45 1.38
N GLU A 37 7.66 -1.29 1.24
CA GLU A 37 7.78 -2.71 0.86
C GLU A 37 8.22 -2.90 -0.60
N THR A 38 7.94 -1.93 -1.47
CA THR A 38 8.33 -1.94 -2.89
C THR A 38 9.69 -1.30 -3.16
N ASN A 39 10.44 -0.98 -2.10
CA ASN A 39 11.66 -0.17 -2.22
C ASN A 39 11.42 1.12 -3.02
N ARG A 40 10.30 1.80 -2.73
CA ARG A 40 9.95 3.14 -3.22
C ARG A 40 9.58 3.21 -4.70
N THR A 41 9.42 2.08 -5.39
CA THR A 41 8.98 2.07 -6.80
C THR A 41 7.48 2.27 -6.93
N MET A 42 6.71 1.89 -5.89
CA MET A 42 5.24 1.78 -5.96
C MET A 42 4.78 0.83 -7.08
N GLU A 43 5.61 -0.17 -7.40
CA GLU A 43 5.30 -1.27 -8.31
C GLU A 43 5.18 -2.59 -7.54
N PRO A 44 4.23 -3.49 -7.86
CA PRO A 44 4.17 -4.82 -7.25
C PRO A 44 5.49 -5.57 -7.46
N VAL A 45 6.14 -5.99 -6.38
CA VAL A 45 7.43 -6.70 -6.46
C VAL A 45 7.25 -8.20 -6.41
N GLU A 46 8.24 -8.93 -6.91
CA GLU A 46 8.41 -10.36 -6.68
C GLU A 46 9.79 -10.62 -6.09
N GLU A 47 9.84 -11.42 -5.03
CA GLU A 47 11.09 -11.77 -4.38
C GLU A 47 12.01 -12.54 -5.32
N ALA A 48 13.28 -12.12 -5.34
CA ALA A 48 14.32 -12.71 -6.16
C ALA A 48 13.93 -12.79 -7.64
N TYR A 49 13.23 -11.76 -8.16
CA TYR A 49 12.78 -11.71 -9.56
C TYR A 49 13.94 -11.84 -10.59
N TRP A 50 15.17 -11.51 -10.19
CA TRP A 50 16.38 -11.65 -11.01
C TRP A 50 16.99 -13.06 -11.00
N LEU A 51 16.44 -14.00 -10.23
CA LEU A 51 16.89 -15.39 -10.14
C LEU A 51 15.88 -16.33 -10.81
N SER A 52 16.37 -17.49 -11.25
CA SER A 52 15.53 -18.49 -11.92
C SER A 52 14.47 -19.07 -10.97
N ASP A 53 13.36 -19.53 -11.54
CA ASP A 53 12.32 -20.24 -10.78
C ASP A 53 12.88 -21.49 -10.06
N THR A 54 13.78 -22.23 -10.72
CA THR A 54 14.50 -23.35 -10.11
C THR A 54 15.29 -22.93 -8.87
N TRP A 55 15.90 -21.74 -8.88
CA TRP A 55 16.58 -21.22 -7.70
C TRP A 55 15.57 -20.93 -6.59
N ARG A 56 14.45 -20.24 -6.89
CA ARG A 56 13.41 -19.93 -5.91
C ARG A 56 12.82 -21.18 -5.29
N ARG A 57 12.51 -22.20 -6.09
CA ARG A 57 12.03 -23.51 -5.63
C ARG A 57 12.98 -24.21 -4.66
N ARG A 58 14.29 -24.04 -4.84
CA ARG A 58 15.32 -24.67 -4.00
C ARG A 58 15.65 -23.88 -2.74
N ASN A 59 15.49 -22.56 -2.76
CA ASN A 59 16.02 -21.68 -1.71
C ASN A 59 14.93 -21.00 -0.87
N LEU A 60 13.72 -20.83 -1.40
CA LEU A 60 12.64 -20.15 -0.68
C LEU A 60 11.78 -21.18 0.06
N ARG A 61 11.78 -21.08 1.39
CA ARG A 61 11.08 -22.01 2.30
C ARG A 61 9.59 -22.15 2.03
N TYR A 62 8.97 -21.12 1.45
CA TYR A 62 7.53 -21.00 1.21
C TYR A 62 7.17 -21.07 -0.27
N TYR A 63 8.09 -21.51 -1.14
CA TYR A 63 7.77 -21.75 -2.55
C TYR A 63 6.60 -22.75 -2.68
N PRO A 64 5.63 -22.54 -3.60
CA PRO A 64 5.55 -21.47 -4.62
C PRO A 64 4.94 -20.14 -4.14
N TRP A 65 4.53 -20.07 -2.87
CA TRP A 65 3.91 -18.90 -2.23
C TRP A 65 4.94 -17.95 -1.61
N HIS A 66 5.99 -17.65 -2.38
CA HIS A 66 6.98 -16.62 -2.03
C HIS A 66 6.44 -15.21 -2.19
N SER A 67 7.23 -14.24 -1.73
CA SER A 67 6.80 -12.85 -1.59
C SER A 67 6.43 -12.23 -2.94
N ARG A 68 5.21 -11.68 -3.01
CA ARG A 68 4.67 -10.92 -4.16
C ARG A 68 3.83 -9.72 -3.72
N GLY A 69 3.68 -8.74 -4.62
CA GLY A 69 2.75 -7.63 -4.50
C GLY A 69 3.28 -6.46 -3.66
N PHE A 70 2.41 -5.47 -3.38
CA PHE A 70 2.76 -4.26 -2.62
C PHE A 70 3.07 -4.50 -1.14
N VAL A 71 2.71 -5.67 -0.60
CA VAL A 71 2.79 -5.98 0.84
C VAL A 71 3.61 -7.25 1.13
N GLN A 72 4.33 -7.76 0.13
CA GLN A 72 5.15 -8.97 0.25
C GLN A 72 4.38 -10.18 0.82
N LEU A 73 3.24 -10.50 0.20
CA LEU A 73 2.40 -11.62 0.61
C LEU A 73 3.20 -12.93 0.51
N THR A 74 3.35 -13.65 1.62
CA THR A 74 4.11 -14.91 1.72
C THR A 74 3.27 -15.98 2.41
N TRP A 75 3.65 -17.25 2.20
CA TRP A 75 3.04 -18.46 2.80
C TRP A 75 1.69 -18.87 2.21
N GLU A 76 1.53 -20.17 2.01
CA GLU A 76 0.30 -20.80 1.49
C GLU A 76 -0.96 -20.33 2.22
N ALA A 77 -0.92 -20.26 3.55
CA ALA A 77 -2.08 -19.88 4.35
C ALA A 77 -2.58 -18.47 4.04
N ASN A 78 -1.66 -17.54 3.74
CA ASN A 78 -2.02 -16.17 3.40
C ASN A 78 -2.53 -16.08 1.96
N TYR A 79 -1.93 -16.80 1.01
CA TYR A 79 -2.43 -16.90 -0.37
C TYR A 79 -3.83 -17.50 -0.40
N ARG A 80 -4.07 -18.60 0.33
CA ARG A 80 -5.39 -19.23 0.48
C ARG A 80 -6.41 -18.24 1.04
N LYS A 81 -6.05 -17.51 2.10
CA LYS A 81 -6.93 -16.52 2.72
C LYS A 81 -7.26 -15.39 1.77
N ALA A 82 -6.25 -14.79 1.14
CA ALA A 82 -6.43 -13.70 0.18
C ALA A 82 -7.28 -14.15 -1.02
N GLY A 83 -6.98 -15.32 -1.59
CA GLY A 83 -7.74 -15.90 -2.70
C GLY A 83 -9.21 -16.10 -2.35
N ALA A 84 -9.51 -16.71 -1.21
CA ALA A 84 -10.88 -16.89 -0.74
C ALA A 84 -11.62 -15.55 -0.52
N ARG A 85 -10.93 -14.51 -0.03
CA ARG A 85 -11.54 -13.18 0.20
C ARG A 85 -11.78 -12.39 -1.08
N LEU A 86 -11.03 -12.70 -2.14
CA LEU A 86 -11.15 -12.06 -3.45
C LEU A 86 -11.94 -12.90 -4.47
N GLY A 87 -12.27 -14.15 -4.15
CA GLY A 87 -12.89 -15.07 -5.10
C GLY A 87 -11.93 -15.52 -6.21
N LEU A 88 -10.63 -15.62 -5.91
CA LEU A 88 -9.56 -15.97 -6.84
C LEU A 88 -8.82 -17.23 -6.38
N ASP A 89 -8.39 -18.06 -7.33
CA ASP A 89 -7.52 -19.19 -7.03
C ASP A 89 -6.03 -18.79 -7.05
N LEU A 90 -5.59 -18.20 -5.95
CA LEU A 90 -4.18 -17.84 -5.75
C LEU A 90 -3.30 -19.03 -5.34
N LEU A 91 -3.86 -20.22 -5.14
CA LEU A 91 -3.06 -21.40 -4.79
C LEU A 91 -2.55 -22.09 -6.05
N SER A 92 -3.41 -22.24 -7.04
CA SER A 92 -3.03 -22.79 -8.35
C SER A 92 -2.24 -21.78 -9.19
N ASP A 93 -2.57 -20.49 -9.07
CA ASP A 93 -1.88 -19.41 -9.77
C ASP A 93 -1.43 -18.30 -8.80
N PRO A 94 -0.34 -18.51 -8.03
CA PRO A 94 0.16 -17.52 -7.08
C PRO A 94 0.70 -16.25 -7.76
N ASP A 95 0.97 -16.31 -9.06
CA ASP A 95 1.47 -15.17 -9.82
C ASP A 95 0.42 -14.06 -9.93
N LEU A 96 -0.87 -14.36 -9.84
CA LEU A 96 -1.93 -13.36 -9.75
C LEU A 96 -1.72 -12.35 -8.61
N ALA A 97 -1.01 -12.71 -7.53
CA ALA A 97 -0.69 -11.77 -6.45
C ALA A 97 0.27 -10.64 -6.87
N ARG A 98 0.91 -10.73 -8.05
CA ARG A 98 1.74 -9.65 -8.65
C ARG A 98 0.95 -8.72 -9.55
N ASP A 99 -0.26 -9.09 -9.99
CA ASP A 99 -1.09 -8.21 -10.79
C ASP A 99 -1.41 -6.92 -10.01
N PRO A 100 -1.22 -5.71 -10.57
CA PRO A 100 -1.40 -4.46 -9.83
C PRO A 100 -2.78 -4.30 -9.19
N GLN A 101 -3.85 -4.75 -9.85
CA GLN A 101 -5.21 -4.64 -9.34
C GLN A 101 -5.43 -5.59 -8.16
N ILE A 102 -4.98 -6.83 -8.30
CA ILE A 102 -5.08 -7.85 -7.26
C ILE A 102 -4.18 -7.47 -6.08
N ALA A 103 -2.94 -7.06 -6.32
CA ALA A 103 -1.98 -6.64 -5.30
C ALA A 103 -2.51 -5.44 -4.48
N ALA A 104 -3.11 -4.44 -5.13
CA ALA A 104 -3.72 -3.30 -4.44
C ALA A 104 -4.92 -3.74 -3.58
N ALA A 105 -5.75 -4.65 -4.09
CA ALA A 105 -6.85 -5.22 -3.31
C ALA A 105 -6.35 -6.00 -2.08
N ILE A 106 -5.31 -6.83 -2.24
CA ILE A 106 -4.68 -7.58 -1.14
C ILE A 106 -4.12 -6.62 -0.08
N LEU A 107 -3.38 -5.59 -0.50
CA LEU A 107 -2.84 -4.59 0.42
C LEU A 107 -3.95 -3.91 1.23
N VAL A 108 -4.89 -3.25 0.55
CA VAL A 108 -5.88 -2.39 1.20
C VAL A 108 -6.85 -3.22 2.03
N ARG A 109 -7.49 -4.23 1.43
CA ARG A 109 -8.46 -5.06 2.15
C ARG A 109 -7.78 -5.89 3.24
N GLY A 110 -6.56 -6.36 2.98
CA GLY A 110 -5.77 -7.07 3.98
C GLY A 110 -5.48 -6.24 5.22
N MET A 111 -5.19 -4.95 5.05
CA MET A 111 -5.00 -4.03 6.18
C MET A 111 -6.31 -3.67 6.89
N VAL A 112 -7.40 -3.46 6.15
CA VAL A 112 -8.72 -3.12 6.70
C VAL A 112 -9.31 -4.29 7.50
N GLU A 113 -9.21 -5.50 6.96
CA GLU A 113 -9.86 -6.69 7.49
C GLU A 113 -8.94 -7.56 8.35
N GLY A 114 -7.65 -7.25 8.42
CA GLY A 114 -6.66 -7.92 9.27
C GLY A 114 -6.19 -9.28 8.76
N TRP A 115 -5.90 -9.39 7.47
CA TRP A 115 -5.57 -10.69 6.85
C TRP A 115 -4.19 -11.23 7.26
N PHE A 116 -3.23 -10.35 7.54
CA PHE A 116 -1.83 -10.72 7.74
C PHE A 116 -1.55 -11.17 9.18
N THR A 117 -1.81 -10.30 10.16
CA THR A 117 -1.54 -10.57 11.59
C THR A 117 -2.79 -10.71 12.45
N GLY A 118 -3.98 -10.56 11.86
CA GLY A 118 -5.25 -10.48 12.59
C GLY A 118 -5.61 -9.07 13.08
N LYS A 119 -4.64 -8.15 13.09
CA LYS A 119 -4.83 -6.75 13.52
C LYS A 119 -5.32 -5.89 12.36
N LYS A 120 -6.15 -4.89 12.66
CA LYS A 120 -6.82 -4.06 11.64
C LYS A 120 -6.31 -2.64 11.67
N LEU A 121 -6.22 -2.00 10.51
CA LEU A 121 -5.77 -0.61 10.39
C LEU A 121 -6.62 0.35 11.24
N GLY A 122 -7.93 0.16 11.25
CA GLY A 122 -8.86 0.97 12.05
C GLY A 122 -8.64 0.90 13.57
N GLU A 123 -7.94 -0.11 14.09
CA GLU A 123 -7.60 -0.20 15.52
C GLU A 123 -6.52 0.83 15.92
N TYR A 124 -5.71 1.26 14.97
CA TYR A 124 -4.54 2.14 15.19
C TYR A 124 -4.73 3.54 14.61
N VAL A 125 -5.38 3.62 13.45
CA VAL A 125 -5.55 4.86 12.68
C VAL A 125 -7.03 5.07 12.41
N HIS A 126 -7.60 6.09 13.03
CA HIS A 126 -9.00 6.47 12.89
C HIS A 126 -9.23 7.91 13.37
N GLY A 127 -10.01 8.68 12.61
CA GLY A 127 -10.38 10.03 13.02
C GLY A 127 -9.16 10.90 13.30
N THR A 128 -8.99 11.36 14.55
CA THR A 128 -7.84 12.18 14.97
C THR A 128 -6.65 11.38 15.51
N ARG A 129 -6.79 10.05 15.65
CA ARG A 129 -5.72 9.18 16.13
C ARG A 129 -4.85 8.72 14.97
N HIS A 130 -3.62 9.22 14.90
CA HIS A 130 -2.64 8.85 13.89
C HIS A 130 -1.58 7.90 14.47
N GLY A 131 -2.00 6.69 14.86
CA GLY A 131 -1.11 5.68 15.46
C GLY A 131 -0.17 5.00 14.45
N PHE A 132 0.49 5.74 13.56
CA PHE A 132 1.24 5.18 12.43
C PHE A 132 2.39 4.24 12.84
N TYR A 133 3.05 4.52 13.96
CA TYR A 133 4.08 3.62 14.49
C TYR A 133 3.48 2.24 14.84
N GLU A 134 2.42 2.22 15.64
CA GLU A 134 1.78 0.98 16.07
C GLU A 134 1.02 0.28 14.94
N ALA A 135 0.60 1.02 13.91
CA ALA A 135 -0.07 0.46 12.74
C ALA A 135 0.82 -0.53 11.95
N ARG A 136 2.15 -0.55 12.18
CA ARG A 136 3.04 -1.55 11.57
C ARG A 136 2.63 -2.98 11.90
N ARG A 137 1.99 -3.14 13.07
CA ARG A 137 1.46 -4.40 13.57
C ARG A 137 0.42 -5.04 12.66
N VAL A 138 -0.21 -4.27 11.79
CA VAL A 138 -1.20 -4.78 10.81
C VAL A 138 -0.54 -5.71 9.79
N VAL A 139 0.71 -5.42 9.40
CA VAL A 139 1.43 -6.16 8.35
C VAL A 139 2.57 -7.01 8.92
N ASN A 140 3.32 -6.48 9.89
CA ASN A 140 4.48 -7.15 10.49
C ASN A 140 4.53 -6.86 12.01
N GLY A 141 5.64 -7.08 12.70
CA GLY A 141 5.86 -6.63 14.08
C GLY A 141 6.01 -5.09 14.16
N LEU A 142 7.09 -4.61 14.78
CA LEU A 142 7.45 -3.18 14.79
C LEU A 142 8.71 -2.89 13.96
N ASP A 143 9.16 -3.85 13.17
CA ASP A 143 10.33 -3.62 12.32
C ASP A 143 10.09 -2.44 11.36
N ARG A 144 11.05 -1.52 11.34
CA ARG A 144 11.04 -0.24 10.59
C ARG A 144 9.81 0.65 10.85
N ALA A 145 9.07 0.44 11.95
CA ALA A 145 7.85 1.17 12.25
C ALA A 145 8.04 2.70 12.30
N ALA A 146 9.17 3.16 12.85
CA ALA A 146 9.50 4.59 12.92
C ALA A 146 9.68 5.21 11.52
N ASP A 147 10.40 4.54 10.62
CA ASP A 147 10.61 5.03 9.26
C ASP A 147 9.30 5.12 8.48
N ILE A 148 8.48 4.06 8.57
CA ILE A 148 7.19 4.00 7.87
C ILE A 148 6.23 5.04 8.44
N ALA A 149 6.25 5.31 9.75
CA ALA A 149 5.47 6.38 10.34
C ALA A 149 5.87 7.76 9.79
N VAL A 150 7.16 8.04 9.64
CA VAL A 150 7.63 9.29 9.02
C VAL A 150 7.16 9.41 7.56
N ILE A 151 7.17 8.31 6.81
CA ILE A 151 6.66 8.27 5.44
C ILE A 151 5.14 8.52 5.41
N ALA A 152 4.39 7.91 6.35
CA ALA A 152 2.94 8.11 6.48
C ALA A 152 2.59 9.57 6.78
N GLU A 153 3.34 10.26 7.63
CA GLU A 153 3.18 11.70 7.86
C GLU A 153 3.45 12.55 6.61
N CYS A 154 4.34 12.11 5.72
CA CYS A 154 4.57 12.78 4.44
C CYS A 154 3.39 12.55 3.49
N TYR A 155 2.89 11.32 3.39
CA TYR A 155 1.72 11.00 2.56
C TYR A 155 0.46 11.68 3.08
N LEU A 156 0.26 11.78 4.39
CA LEU A 156 -0.91 12.43 4.99
C LEU A 156 -1.02 13.89 4.52
N ARG A 157 0.09 14.62 4.55
CA ARG A 157 0.17 15.99 4.03
C ARG A 157 -0.12 16.07 2.53
N ALA A 158 0.28 15.07 1.76
CA ALA A 158 0.08 15.05 0.31
C ALA A 158 -1.37 14.70 -0.09
N VAL A 159 -2.01 13.75 0.60
CA VAL A 159 -3.39 13.32 0.30
C VAL A 159 -4.45 14.22 0.92
N ASN A 160 -4.08 15.00 1.95
CA ASN A 160 -4.93 16.00 2.58
C ASN A 160 -4.23 17.37 2.61
N PRO A 161 -4.02 18.00 1.44
CA PRO A 161 -3.34 19.28 1.37
C PRO A 161 -4.16 20.35 2.09
N ALA A 162 -3.47 21.27 2.79
CA ALA A 162 -4.13 22.42 3.38
C ALA A 162 -4.90 23.20 2.31
N PRO A 163 -6.11 23.71 2.61
CA PRO A 163 -6.89 24.46 1.64
C PRO A 163 -6.08 25.65 1.13
N VAL A 164 -5.89 25.71 -0.20
CA VAL A 164 -5.23 26.85 -0.85
C VAL A 164 -6.09 28.09 -0.61
N PRO A 165 -5.55 29.16 -0.02
CA PRO A 165 -6.30 30.39 0.23
C PRO A 165 -6.98 30.90 -1.05
N TRP A 166 -8.23 31.35 -0.94
CA TRP A 166 -9.01 31.81 -2.09
C TRP A 166 -8.29 32.90 -2.89
N ILE A 167 -7.50 33.76 -2.21
CA ILE A 167 -6.72 34.82 -2.84
C ILE A 167 -5.66 34.26 -3.81
N VAL A 168 -5.04 33.13 -3.47
CA VAL A 168 -4.05 32.45 -4.34
C VAL A 168 -4.73 31.89 -5.58
N LYS A 169 -5.95 31.32 -5.43
CA LYS A 169 -6.74 30.83 -6.56
C LYS A 169 -7.12 31.95 -7.54
N ILE A 170 -7.47 33.13 -7.02
CA ILE A 170 -7.75 34.30 -7.87
C ILE A 170 -6.51 34.72 -8.65
N PHE A 171 -5.35 34.84 -7.99
CA PHE A 171 -4.12 35.19 -8.69
C PHE A 171 -3.82 34.20 -9.81
N GLN A 172 -3.85 32.89 -9.54
CA GLN A 172 -3.63 31.84 -10.55
C GLN A 172 -4.59 31.95 -11.74
N TYR A 173 -5.88 32.17 -11.48
CA TYR A 173 -6.89 32.37 -12.52
C TYR A 173 -6.60 33.60 -13.39
N LEU A 174 -6.20 34.71 -12.77
CA LEU A 174 -5.86 35.95 -13.48
C LEU A 174 -4.57 35.82 -14.29
N THR A 175 -3.58 35.05 -13.83
CA THR A 175 -2.35 34.80 -14.61
C THR A 175 -2.63 33.93 -15.84
N GLN A 176 -3.43 32.87 -15.69
CA GLN A 176 -3.78 31.99 -16.82
C GLN A 176 -4.57 32.72 -17.92
N ARG A 177 -5.42 33.68 -17.57
CA ARG A 177 -6.14 34.52 -18.54
C ARG A 177 -5.28 35.52 -19.30
N LYS A 178 -4.13 35.95 -18.76
CA LYS A 178 -3.24 36.90 -19.45
C LYS A 178 -2.30 36.22 -20.45
N SER A 179 -2.25 34.89 -20.42
CA SER A 179 -1.40 34.08 -21.30
C SER A 179 -2.17 33.38 -22.43
N ALA A 180 -3.48 33.67 -22.56
CA ALA A 180 -4.37 33.21 -23.63
C ALA A 180 -4.84 34.42 -24.46
#